data_AF-A0A3R7LJS2-F1
#
_entry.id   AF-A0A3R7LJS2-F1
#
_cell.length_a   1.000
_cell.length_b   1.000
_cell.length_c   1.000
_cell.angle_alpha   90.00
_cell.angle_beta   90.00
_cell.angle_gamma   90.00
#
_symmetry.space_group_name_H-M   'P 1'
#
loop_
_entity.id
_entity.type
_entity.pdbx_description
1 polymer ?
#
loop_
_entity_poly.entity_id
_entity_poly.type
_entity_poly.pdbx_seq_one_letter_code
_entity_poly.pdbx_strand_id
1 'polypeptide(L)'
;MMESSLARTGDGVPAAKEPPTGRRRRRSSPVRREEAPRTHGAGVPKEESGRELRADDPTELPAAKRPRAEAKTHSTFVELRRTLVDAAAVANFITQHHETRLREVKQANSFYQAISNCTEDLFASLCQEHRRQVHLALERMFELYATGKVAMSPAVHEFLIRCEQHGVKTVEWATELESEAPTTATNTTTAADTITGTVTESATQPEQRQHQLPMLLLSPRELLKKLAGIDPRGRLERMIEMCSTLGDLHTCARKLCKATGNEGRWEYATTCQLISKTASKTRRICGAALLAETPHLSKEDAATLSDVVGSLLSVTRRALAARPPSSSQQPISKLSHLAKWCAGHGLLEKSHAEAVAALEAQATRDLGAQATQLETVMMLKALPAGDEAAARAALDGIWNEQEGHFKPYSADVLSSIAVVAAANGISAAFRALVAARLVKTQQRQLHGCGLQLPRRALKFVNDEYSREKQESIKRMLAAEQEKSKKTQES
;
A
#
# COMPACT_ATOMS: atom_id res chain seq x y z
N MET A 1 37.72 9.27 51.57
CA MET A 1 37.34 10.70 51.53
C MET A 1 36.60 10.97 50.24
N MET A 2 35.29 11.19 50.32
CA MET A 2 34.46 12.09 49.51
C MET A 2 33.00 11.80 49.89
N GLU A 3 32.47 12.63 50.78
CA GLU A 3 31.04 12.81 51.03
C GLU A 3 30.48 13.67 49.87
N SER A 4 29.19 13.84 49.57
CA SER A 4 27.92 13.52 50.25
C SER A 4 26.95 12.90 49.19
N SER A 5 25.62 12.84 49.26
CA SER A 5 24.62 13.32 50.24
C SER A 5 23.31 12.51 50.14
N LEU A 6 22.32 12.85 50.97
CA LEU A 6 20.94 12.33 50.96
C LEU A 6 19.92 13.45 51.27
N ALA A 7 18.64 13.13 51.03
CA ALA A 7 17.43 13.91 51.40
C ALA A 7 17.04 15.08 50.44
N ARG A 8 15.75 15.44 50.24
CA ARG A 8 14.48 14.92 50.81
C ARG A 8 13.24 15.33 49.96
N THR A 9 12.10 14.68 50.23
CA THR A 9 10.69 15.14 50.09
C THR A 9 10.10 15.49 48.72
N GLY A 10 8.86 15.00 48.49
CA GLY A 10 8.01 15.37 47.36
C GLY A 10 6.76 14.50 47.23
N ASP A 11 5.87 14.52 48.22
CA ASP A 11 4.56 13.85 48.12
C ASP A 11 3.68 14.50 47.03
N GLY A 12 2.98 13.67 46.26
CA GLY A 12 2.19 14.13 45.11
C GLY A 12 1.22 13.08 44.57
N VAL A 13 0.12 12.85 45.27
CA VAL A 13 -1.03 12.08 44.76
C VAL A 13 -1.75 12.88 43.66
N PRO A 14 -2.17 12.24 42.56
CA PRO A 14 -3.47 12.60 41.99
C PRO A 14 -4.38 11.38 41.73
N ALA A 15 -5.56 11.50 42.34
CA ALA A 15 -6.87 10.92 42.01
C ALA A 15 -7.00 9.93 40.83
N ALA A 16 -7.72 8.85 41.10
CA ALA A 16 -8.31 7.98 40.09
C ALA A 16 -9.20 8.76 39.10
N LYS A 17 -9.13 8.37 37.82
CA LYS A 17 -10.17 8.63 36.82
C LYS A 17 -10.58 7.32 36.15
N GLU A 18 -11.89 7.14 36.03
CA GLU A 18 -12.53 5.93 35.54
C GLU A 18 -12.23 5.66 34.04
N PRO A 19 -12.26 4.39 33.60
CA PRO A 19 -12.06 4.06 32.19
C PRO A 19 -13.31 4.37 31.35
N PRO A 20 -13.19 5.00 30.17
CA PRO A 20 -14.32 5.23 29.29
C PRO A 20 -14.88 3.92 28.71
N THR A 21 -16.18 3.71 28.84
CA THR A 21 -16.90 2.51 28.39
C THR A 21 -16.86 2.32 26.87
N GLY A 22 -15.91 1.52 26.39
CA GLY A 22 -15.81 1.16 24.98
C GLY A 22 -16.95 0.26 24.49
N ARG A 23 -17.93 0.83 23.77
CA ARG A 23 -19.00 0.06 23.11
C ARG A 23 -18.43 -0.97 22.12
N ARG A 24 -18.51 -2.24 22.48
CA ARG A 24 -18.02 -3.39 21.72
C ARG A 24 -18.86 -3.64 20.45
N ARG A 25 -18.58 -2.93 19.35
CA ARG A 25 -19.18 -3.24 18.03
C ARG A 25 -18.73 -4.62 17.56
N ARG A 26 -19.64 -5.61 17.65
CA ARG A 26 -19.48 -6.92 16.98
C ARG A 26 -19.29 -6.69 15.48
N ARG A 27 -18.16 -7.13 14.93
CA ARG A 27 -18.00 -7.29 13.47
C ARG A 27 -18.59 -8.64 13.08
N SER A 28 -19.75 -8.62 12.43
CA SER A 28 -20.31 -9.79 11.76
C SER A 28 -19.52 -10.03 10.47
N SER A 29 -18.85 -11.17 10.36
CA SER A 29 -18.23 -11.59 9.10
C SER A 29 -19.31 -12.07 8.11
N PRO A 30 -19.29 -11.62 6.84
CA PRO A 30 -20.19 -12.18 5.84
C PRO A 30 -19.76 -13.60 5.47
N VAL A 31 -20.69 -14.55 5.57
CA VAL A 31 -20.49 -15.94 5.16
C VAL A 31 -20.28 -15.98 3.64
N ARG A 32 -19.13 -16.51 3.21
CA ARG A 32 -18.81 -16.68 1.80
C ARG A 32 -19.46 -17.98 1.31
N ARG A 33 -20.53 -17.85 0.52
CA ARG A 33 -21.24 -18.99 -0.08
C ARG A 33 -20.35 -19.60 -1.17
N GLU A 34 -20.11 -20.89 -1.10
CA GLU A 34 -19.43 -21.65 -2.16
C GLU A 34 -20.41 -21.89 -3.31
N GLU A 35 -19.96 -21.65 -4.54
CA GLU A 35 -20.66 -22.07 -5.76
C GLU A 35 -19.84 -23.18 -6.44
N ALA A 36 -20.44 -24.36 -6.54
CA ALA A 36 -19.87 -25.50 -7.24
C ALA A 36 -20.08 -25.35 -8.77
N PRO A 37 -19.20 -25.93 -9.61
CA PRO A 37 -19.23 -25.69 -11.05
C PRO A 37 -20.38 -26.41 -11.75
N ARG A 38 -20.99 -25.77 -12.75
CA ARG A 38 -21.93 -26.40 -13.69
C ARG A 38 -21.22 -26.82 -14.97
N THR A 39 -21.36 -28.10 -15.32
CA THR A 39 -20.94 -28.68 -16.60
C THR A 39 -22.03 -28.52 -17.68
N HIS A 40 -21.63 -28.57 -18.95
CA HIS A 40 -22.55 -28.56 -20.09
C HIS A 40 -23.29 -29.89 -20.26
N GLY A 41 -24.53 -29.83 -20.77
CA GLY A 41 -25.33 -30.97 -21.24
C GLY A 41 -26.49 -30.46 -22.10
N ALA A 42 -26.77 -31.11 -23.23
CA ALA A 42 -27.63 -30.58 -24.30
C ALA A 42 -29.03 -31.21 -24.34
N GLY A 43 -29.98 -30.50 -24.94
CA GLY A 43 -30.94 -31.10 -25.87
C GLY A 43 -32.43 -31.13 -25.50
N VAL A 44 -33.25 -30.97 -26.55
CA VAL A 44 -34.69 -31.30 -26.73
C VAL A 44 -35.74 -30.26 -26.27
N PRO A 45 -36.58 -29.74 -27.20
CA PRO A 45 -37.73 -28.86 -26.92
C PRO A 45 -39.11 -29.54 -27.14
N LYS A 46 -40.11 -29.10 -26.37
CA LYS A 46 -41.60 -29.25 -26.53
C LYS A 46 -42.27 -28.79 -25.21
N GLU A 47 -43.51 -28.32 -25.11
CA GLU A 47 -44.60 -28.09 -26.08
C GLU A 47 -45.54 -26.97 -25.55
N GLU A 48 -46.50 -26.52 -26.35
CA GLU A 48 -47.49 -25.48 -25.97
C GLU A 48 -48.66 -26.04 -25.14
N SER A 49 -49.14 -25.27 -24.17
CA SER A 49 -50.55 -25.20 -23.69
C SER A 49 -50.62 -24.27 -22.46
N GLY A 50 -51.64 -23.45 -22.22
CA GLY A 50 -52.86 -23.19 -22.98
C GLY A 50 -53.50 -21.88 -22.48
N ARG A 51 -54.38 -21.30 -23.29
CA ARG A 51 -54.99 -19.98 -23.07
C ARG A 51 -56.42 -20.17 -22.59
N GLU A 52 -56.77 -19.66 -21.41
CA GLU A 52 -58.18 -19.44 -21.06
C GLU A 52 -58.42 -18.05 -20.48
N LEU A 53 -59.42 -17.38 -21.07
CA LEU A 53 -59.96 -16.09 -20.66
C LEU A 53 -61.23 -16.34 -19.84
N ARG A 54 -61.39 -15.64 -18.73
CA ARG A 54 -62.70 -15.09 -18.37
C ARG A 54 -62.54 -13.67 -17.86
N ALA A 55 -63.29 -12.77 -18.50
CA ALA A 55 -63.66 -11.50 -17.91
C ALA A 55 -64.90 -11.73 -17.04
N ASP A 56 -65.02 -10.95 -15.97
CA ASP A 56 -66.24 -10.20 -15.64
C ASP A 56 -65.86 -9.10 -14.64
N ASP A 57 -66.33 -7.89 -14.90
CA ASP A 57 -66.18 -6.67 -14.10
C ASP A 57 -67.59 -6.25 -13.68
N PRO A 58 -67.79 -5.68 -12.47
CA PRO A 58 -68.13 -4.26 -12.53
C PRO A 58 -67.60 -3.40 -11.36
N THR A 59 -66.85 -2.37 -11.76
CA THR A 59 -67.08 -0.95 -11.41
C THR A 59 -67.02 -0.54 -9.92
N GLU A 60 -65.88 0.03 -9.52
CA GLU A 60 -65.86 1.14 -8.55
C GLU A 60 -64.63 2.06 -8.77
N LEU A 61 -64.82 3.38 -8.70
CA LEU A 61 -63.81 4.44 -8.80
C LEU A 61 -64.05 5.47 -7.69
N PRO A 62 -63.06 6.29 -7.24
CA PRO A 62 -61.61 6.14 -7.34
C PRO A 62 -60.89 6.48 -6.01
N ALA A 63 -60.24 5.51 -5.36
CA ALA A 63 -59.46 5.78 -4.14
C ALA A 63 -58.07 6.38 -4.44
N ALA A 64 -57.95 7.70 -4.29
CA ALA A 64 -56.73 8.52 -4.13
C ALA A 64 -55.38 7.92 -4.58
N LYS A 65 -54.90 8.34 -5.75
CA LYS A 65 -53.49 8.16 -6.16
C LYS A 65 -52.56 8.80 -5.12
N ARG A 66 -51.88 7.98 -4.30
CA ARG A 66 -50.70 8.42 -3.55
C ARG A 66 -49.66 8.96 -4.54
N PRO A 67 -48.99 10.09 -4.24
CA PRO A 67 -48.00 10.64 -5.15
C PRO A 67 -46.89 9.61 -5.38
N ARG A 68 -46.53 9.48 -6.67
CA ARG A 68 -45.45 8.63 -7.16
C ARG A 68 -44.19 8.93 -6.36
N ALA A 69 -43.53 7.90 -5.82
CA ALA A 69 -42.28 8.07 -5.10
C ALA A 69 -41.31 8.92 -5.93
N GLU A 70 -40.74 9.93 -5.29
CA GLU A 70 -39.89 10.95 -5.92
C GLU A 70 -38.81 10.29 -6.77
N ALA A 71 -38.65 10.78 -8.00
CA ALA A 71 -37.60 10.30 -8.88
C ALA A 71 -36.25 10.50 -8.16
N LYS A 72 -35.46 9.42 -8.06
CA LYS A 72 -34.13 9.45 -7.43
C LYS A 72 -33.32 10.61 -8.01
N THR A 73 -33.13 11.65 -7.19
CA THR A 73 -32.30 12.81 -7.52
C THR A 73 -30.96 12.30 -8.03
N HIS A 74 -30.53 12.77 -9.20
CA HIS A 74 -29.27 12.34 -9.78
C HIS A 74 -28.13 12.60 -8.78
N SER A 75 -27.19 11.66 -8.68
CA SER A 75 -26.03 11.85 -7.80
C SER A 75 -25.26 13.09 -8.26
N THR A 76 -24.86 13.96 -7.32
CA THR A 76 -24.12 15.20 -7.59
C THR A 76 -22.83 14.97 -8.39
N PHE A 77 -22.27 13.76 -8.35
CA PHE A 77 -21.14 13.34 -9.18
C PHE A 77 -21.52 13.08 -10.65
N VAL A 78 -22.72 12.55 -10.91
CA VAL A 78 -23.24 12.36 -12.28
C VAL A 78 -23.55 13.70 -12.93
N GLU A 79 -24.09 14.64 -12.15
CA GLU A 79 -24.30 16.02 -12.60
C GLU A 79 -22.96 16.71 -12.92
N LEU A 80 -21.97 16.59 -12.04
CA LEU A 80 -20.61 17.10 -12.30
C LEU A 80 -20.00 16.54 -13.60
N ARG A 81 -20.15 15.24 -13.87
CA ARG A 81 -19.68 14.64 -15.13
C ARG A 81 -20.45 15.13 -16.36
N ARG A 82 -21.71 15.55 -16.22
CA ARG A 82 -22.51 16.15 -17.31
C ARG A 82 -22.18 17.61 -17.56
N THR A 83 -21.58 18.31 -16.60
CA THR A 83 -21.15 19.71 -16.77
C THR A 83 -19.73 19.85 -17.34
N LEU A 84 -18.85 18.86 -17.14
CA LEU A 84 -17.46 18.90 -17.60
C LEU A 84 -17.32 18.29 -19.01
N VAL A 85 -17.98 18.91 -19.99
CA VAL A 85 -18.11 18.39 -21.38
C VAL A 85 -16.92 18.72 -22.28
N ASP A 86 -16.24 19.84 -22.03
CA ASP A 86 -15.09 20.34 -22.81
C ASP A 86 -14.07 21.04 -21.89
N ALA A 87 -12.96 21.48 -22.47
CA ALA A 87 -11.88 22.14 -21.74
C ALA A 87 -12.33 23.46 -21.09
N ALA A 88 -13.17 24.25 -21.78
CA ALA A 88 -13.67 25.53 -21.29
C ALA A 88 -14.62 25.36 -20.10
N ALA A 89 -15.48 24.33 -20.13
CA ALA A 89 -16.35 23.98 -19.02
C ALA A 89 -15.55 23.53 -17.78
N VAL A 90 -14.45 22.78 -17.97
CA VAL A 90 -13.53 22.44 -16.87
C VAL A 90 -12.83 23.69 -16.32
N ALA A 91 -12.31 24.57 -17.19
CA ALA A 91 -11.67 25.83 -16.78
C ALA A 91 -12.63 26.77 -16.04
N ASN A 92 -13.87 26.88 -16.50
CA ASN A 92 -14.94 27.62 -15.83
C ASN A 92 -15.27 27.02 -14.46
N PHE A 93 -15.39 25.69 -14.35
CA PHE A 93 -15.61 25.02 -13.07
C PHE A 93 -14.47 25.29 -12.08
N ILE A 94 -13.20 25.22 -12.52
CA ILE A 94 -12.05 25.56 -11.69
C ILE A 94 -12.17 27.01 -11.22
N THR A 95 -12.37 27.95 -12.14
CA THR A 95 -12.43 29.39 -11.84
C THR A 95 -13.54 29.72 -10.83
N GLN A 96 -14.75 29.15 -11.00
CA GLN A 96 -15.90 29.39 -10.12
C GLN A 96 -15.79 28.71 -8.75
N HIS A 97 -15.07 27.59 -8.65
CA HIS A 97 -15.05 26.75 -7.45
C HIS A 97 -13.70 26.60 -6.76
N HIS A 98 -12.65 27.25 -7.25
CA HIS A 98 -11.30 27.24 -6.67
C HIS A 98 -11.32 27.61 -5.17
N GLU A 99 -11.99 28.71 -4.82
CA GLU A 99 -12.09 29.20 -3.44
C GLU A 99 -13.23 28.60 -2.60
N THR A 100 -14.09 27.78 -3.21
CA THR A 100 -15.25 27.18 -2.53
C THR A 100 -15.13 25.66 -2.52
N ARG A 101 -15.73 24.97 -3.49
CA ARG A 101 -15.82 23.51 -3.50
C ARG A 101 -14.45 22.84 -3.55
N LEU A 102 -13.49 23.39 -4.31
CA LEU A 102 -12.17 22.77 -4.44
C LEU A 102 -11.28 22.89 -3.18
N ARG A 103 -11.67 23.70 -2.18
CA ARG A 103 -11.07 23.66 -0.83
C ARG A 103 -11.51 22.42 -0.01
N GLU A 104 -12.60 21.75 -0.39
CA GLU A 104 -13.05 20.54 0.29
C GLU A 104 -12.45 19.28 -0.35
N VAL A 105 -11.67 18.51 0.42
CA VAL A 105 -11.07 17.22 0.02
C VAL A 105 -12.05 16.30 -0.72
N LYS A 106 -13.31 16.22 -0.26
CA LYS A 106 -14.33 15.34 -0.85
C LYS A 106 -14.73 15.81 -2.26
N GLN A 107 -15.03 17.10 -2.42
CA GLN A 107 -15.44 17.69 -3.70
C GLN A 107 -14.26 17.71 -4.68
N ALA A 108 -13.06 18.07 -4.22
CA ALA A 108 -11.84 18.02 -5.01
C ALA A 108 -11.56 16.61 -5.55
N ASN A 109 -11.68 15.56 -4.71
CA ASN A 109 -11.57 14.18 -5.17
C ASN A 109 -12.66 13.80 -6.20
N SER A 110 -13.91 14.22 -6.00
CA SER A 110 -14.98 14.01 -7.00
C SER A 110 -14.70 14.74 -8.33
N PHE A 111 -14.09 15.93 -8.28
CA PHE A 111 -13.66 16.69 -9.45
C PHE A 111 -12.52 16.00 -10.22
N TYR A 112 -11.44 15.61 -9.55
CA TYR A 112 -10.36 14.84 -10.19
C TYR A 112 -10.86 13.49 -10.72
N GLN A 113 -11.77 12.83 -10.01
CA GLN A 113 -12.41 11.60 -10.51
C GLN A 113 -13.29 11.85 -11.74
N ALA A 114 -13.94 13.01 -11.87
CA ALA A 114 -14.67 13.35 -13.08
C ALA A 114 -13.72 13.57 -14.26
N ILE A 115 -12.65 14.36 -14.08
CA ILE A 115 -11.62 14.62 -15.11
C ILE A 115 -10.87 13.36 -15.55
N SER A 116 -10.56 12.44 -14.62
CA SER A 116 -9.96 11.13 -14.90
C SER A 116 -10.77 10.30 -15.91
N ASN A 117 -12.08 10.58 -16.07
CA ASN A 117 -12.95 9.93 -17.05
C ASN A 117 -13.16 10.75 -18.35
N CYS A 118 -12.49 11.88 -18.53
CA CYS A 118 -12.51 12.66 -19.77
C CYS A 118 -11.57 12.07 -20.83
N THR A 119 -11.84 12.39 -22.10
CA THR A 119 -10.98 12.03 -23.24
C THR A 119 -9.62 12.70 -23.14
N GLU A 120 -8.61 12.13 -23.82
CA GLU A 120 -7.27 12.72 -23.83
C GLU A 120 -7.25 14.06 -24.58
N ASP A 121 -8.02 14.19 -25.66
CA ASP A 121 -8.12 15.43 -26.45
C ASP A 121 -8.63 16.60 -25.60
N LEU A 122 -9.64 16.35 -24.75
CA LEU A 122 -10.16 17.34 -23.80
C LEU A 122 -9.08 17.77 -22.80
N PHE A 123 -8.31 16.82 -22.28
CA PHE A 123 -7.23 17.11 -21.34
C PHE A 123 -6.06 17.84 -22.01
N ALA A 124 -5.77 17.53 -23.28
CA ALA A 124 -4.79 18.22 -24.12
C ALA A 124 -5.18 19.69 -24.31
N SER A 125 -6.40 19.98 -24.78
CA SER A 125 -6.94 21.34 -24.88
C SER A 125 -6.93 22.06 -23.53
N LEU A 126 -7.31 21.40 -22.43
CA LEU A 126 -7.24 22.00 -21.09
C LEU A 126 -5.81 22.43 -20.72
N CYS A 127 -4.80 21.63 -21.05
CA CYS A 127 -3.39 21.97 -20.82
C CYS A 127 -2.83 23.01 -21.80
N GLN A 128 -3.43 23.20 -22.99
CA GLN A 128 -2.95 24.10 -24.05
C GLN A 128 -3.68 25.45 -24.13
N GLU A 129 -4.95 25.52 -23.70
CA GLU A 129 -5.81 26.70 -23.86
C GLU A 129 -6.16 27.35 -22.51
N HIS A 130 -5.98 26.63 -21.40
CA HIS A 130 -6.39 27.05 -20.05
C HIS A 130 -5.28 26.80 -19.02
N ARG A 131 -4.04 27.19 -19.37
CA ARG A 131 -2.83 26.97 -18.55
C ARG A 131 -3.02 27.47 -17.13
N ARG A 132 -3.58 28.67 -16.96
CA ARG A 132 -3.82 29.29 -15.64
C ARG A 132 -4.73 28.45 -14.76
N GLN A 133 -5.79 27.85 -15.30
CA GLN A 133 -6.71 27.00 -14.54
C GLN A 133 -6.07 25.66 -14.15
N VAL A 134 -5.22 25.08 -15.01
CA VAL A 134 -4.41 23.90 -14.66
C VAL A 134 -3.47 24.23 -13.50
N HIS A 135 -2.81 25.39 -13.51
CA HIS A 135 -1.95 25.83 -12.41
C HIS A 135 -2.73 26.00 -11.10
N LEU A 136 -3.87 26.70 -11.12
CA LEU A 136 -4.76 26.84 -9.95
C LEU A 136 -5.23 25.49 -9.39
N ALA A 137 -5.49 24.50 -10.25
CA ALA A 137 -5.81 23.14 -9.82
C ALA A 137 -4.62 22.45 -9.13
N LEU A 138 -3.39 22.63 -9.63
CA LEU A 138 -2.17 22.12 -9.01
C LEU A 138 -1.85 22.80 -7.67
N GLU A 139 -2.06 24.11 -7.54
CA GLU A 139 -1.90 24.83 -6.27
C GLU A 139 -2.89 24.32 -5.22
N ARG A 140 -4.18 24.22 -5.58
CA ARG A 140 -5.20 23.68 -4.66
C ARG A 140 -4.92 22.23 -4.30
N MET A 141 -4.41 21.43 -5.22
CA MET A 141 -3.91 20.08 -4.94
C MET A 141 -2.78 20.11 -3.91
N PHE A 142 -1.80 21.01 -4.07
CA PHE A 142 -0.67 21.12 -3.16
C PHE A 142 -1.11 21.50 -1.76
N GLU A 143 -1.98 22.50 -1.60
CA GLU A 143 -2.56 22.87 -0.29
C GLU A 143 -3.25 21.69 0.41
N LEU A 144 -4.06 20.91 -0.31
CA LEU A 144 -4.83 19.80 0.26
C LEU A 144 -3.94 18.64 0.73
N TYR A 145 -2.92 18.27 -0.05
CA TYR A 145 -2.18 17.03 0.16
C TYR A 145 -0.77 17.22 0.77
N ALA A 146 -0.15 18.41 0.69
CA ALA A 146 1.22 18.62 1.17
C ALA A 146 1.43 18.36 2.67
N THR A 147 0.37 18.43 3.48
CA THR A 147 0.43 18.13 4.92
C THR A 147 0.49 16.63 5.24
N GLY A 148 0.28 15.74 4.26
CA GLY A 148 0.23 14.29 4.46
C GLY A 148 -0.98 13.77 5.27
N LYS A 149 -1.85 14.67 5.77
CA LYS A 149 -3.05 14.31 6.56
C LYS A 149 -4.14 13.64 5.73
N VAL A 150 -4.07 13.78 4.41
CA VAL A 150 -5.05 13.29 3.43
C VAL A 150 -4.32 12.43 2.41
N ALA A 151 -4.80 11.20 2.20
CA ALA A 151 -4.27 10.34 1.14
C ALA A 151 -4.72 10.84 -0.24
N MET A 152 -3.79 10.90 -1.20
CA MET A 152 -4.09 11.20 -2.59
C MET A 152 -4.85 10.03 -3.22
N SER A 153 -5.93 10.31 -3.94
CA SER A 153 -6.70 9.27 -4.65
C SER A 153 -6.03 8.92 -6.01
N PRO A 154 -6.34 7.75 -6.60
CA PRO A 154 -5.81 7.38 -7.92
C PRO A 154 -6.09 8.40 -9.03
N ALA A 155 -7.20 9.13 -8.94
CA ALA A 155 -7.57 10.17 -9.90
C ALA A 155 -6.71 11.45 -9.75
N VAL A 156 -6.30 11.80 -8.52
CA VAL A 156 -5.34 12.88 -8.24
C VAL A 156 -3.97 12.53 -8.84
N HIS A 157 -3.52 11.29 -8.66
CA HIS A 157 -2.28 10.78 -9.27
C HIS A 157 -2.34 10.79 -10.80
N GLU A 158 -3.47 10.42 -11.38
CA GLU A 158 -3.68 10.49 -12.83
C GLU A 158 -3.61 11.92 -13.38
N PHE A 159 -4.27 12.88 -12.72
CA PHE A 159 -4.21 14.29 -13.12
C PHE A 159 -2.76 14.78 -13.21
N LEU A 160 -1.94 14.48 -12.19
CA LEU A 160 -0.50 14.79 -12.19
C LEU A 160 0.27 14.12 -13.33
N ILE A 161 -0.03 12.84 -13.61
CA ILE A 161 0.62 12.09 -14.68
C ILE A 161 0.27 12.69 -16.05
N ARG A 162 -1.00 13.02 -16.31
CA ARG A 162 -1.43 13.66 -17.56
C ARG A 162 -0.84 15.06 -17.72
N CYS A 163 -0.81 15.89 -16.67
CA CYS A 163 -0.10 17.19 -16.72
C CYS A 163 1.40 17.02 -17.11
N GLU A 164 2.08 16.00 -16.60
CA GLU A 164 3.46 15.71 -17.01
C GLU A 164 3.60 15.19 -18.45
N GLN A 165 2.58 14.52 -18.99
CA GLN A 165 2.53 14.05 -20.37
C GLN A 165 2.28 15.21 -21.34
N HIS A 166 1.36 16.13 -21.02
CA HIS A 166 1.06 17.34 -21.80
C HIS A 166 1.99 18.53 -21.50
N GLY A 167 3.23 18.29 -21.08
CA GLY A 167 4.27 19.32 -21.07
C GLY A 167 4.24 20.35 -19.94
N VAL A 168 3.33 20.30 -18.96
CA VAL A 168 3.21 21.30 -17.86
C VAL A 168 4.49 21.46 -17.00
N LYS A 169 5.45 20.53 -17.16
CA LYS A 169 6.79 20.54 -16.52
C LYS A 169 7.88 21.25 -17.34
N THR A 170 7.64 21.64 -18.60
CA THR A 170 8.63 22.30 -19.47
C THR A 170 8.79 23.77 -19.08
N VAL A 171 9.87 24.41 -19.55
CA VAL A 171 10.07 25.84 -19.33
C VAL A 171 9.15 26.65 -20.25
N GLU A 172 9.01 26.21 -21.51
CA GLU A 172 8.11 26.79 -22.52
C GLU A 172 6.69 26.99 -21.98
N TRP A 173 6.10 25.95 -21.37
CA TRP A 173 4.74 26.02 -20.81
C TRP A 173 4.60 27.08 -19.71
N ALA A 174 5.64 27.28 -18.89
CA ALA A 174 5.66 28.30 -17.86
C ALA A 174 5.82 29.72 -18.44
N THR A 175 6.67 29.89 -19.46
CA THR A 175 6.82 31.18 -20.17
C THR A 175 5.53 31.57 -20.92
N GLU A 176 4.84 30.61 -21.52
CA GLU A 176 3.52 30.82 -22.14
C GLU A 176 2.47 31.25 -21.10
N LEU A 177 2.42 30.60 -19.94
CA LEU A 177 1.53 30.99 -18.84
C LEU A 177 1.81 32.41 -18.33
N GLU A 178 3.09 32.80 -18.20
CA GLU A 178 3.47 34.17 -17.82
C GLU A 178 3.06 35.20 -18.88
N SER A 179 3.06 34.80 -20.16
CA SER A 179 2.63 35.63 -21.30
C SER A 179 1.10 35.77 -21.42
N GLU A 180 0.33 34.82 -20.86
CA GLU A 180 -1.14 34.88 -20.73
C GLU A 180 -1.62 35.79 -19.60
N ALA A 181 -0.73 36.24 -18.70
CA ALA A 181 -1.09 37.19 -17.66
C ALA A 181 -1.46 38.55 -18.29
N PRO A 182 -2.60 39.17 -17.93
CA PRO A 182 -3.04 40.40 -18.58
C PRO A 182 -2.05 41.52 -18.32
N THR A 183 -1.35 41.94 -19.37
CA THR A 183 -0.44 43.08 -19.35
C THR A 183 -1.23 44.32 -18.94
N THR A 184 -0.86 44.95 -17.82
CA THR A 184 -1.45 46.22 -17.39
C THR A 184 -1.08 47.29 -18.41
N ALA A 185 -1.98 47.55 -19.37
CA ALA A 185 -1.79 48.58 -20.38
C ALA A 185 -1.88 49.96 -19.72
N THR A 186 -0.72 50.53 -19.40
CA THR A 186 -0.60 51.94 -19.03
C THR A 186 -0.98 52.79 -20.24
N ASN A 187 -2.22 53.28 -20.28
CA ASN A 187 -2.70 54.14 -21.35
C ASN A 187 -1.99 55.50 -21.32
N THR A 188 -0.95 55.64 -22.15
CA THR A 188 -0.46 56.93 -22.61
C THR A 188 -1.61 57.64 -23.34
N THR A 189 -2.04 58.80 -22.86
CA THR A 189 -3.03 59.64 -23.57
C THR A 189 -2.38 60.97 -23.92
N THR A 190 -2.36 61.30 -25.20
CA THR A 190 -1.75 62.51 -25.75
C THR A 190 -2.81 63.37 -26.44
N ALA A 191 -2.69 64.69 -26.27
CA ALA A 191 -3.31 65.76 -27.05
C ALA A 191 -4.78 66.16 -26.78
N ALA A 192 -4.98 67.47 -26.99
CA ALA A 192 -6.21 68.26 -27.02
C ALA A 192 -7.21 67.76 -28.11
N ASP A 193 -8.48 68.19 -28.19
CA ASP A 193 -8.96 69.54 -27.89
C ASP A 193 -10.47 69.64 -27.54
N THR A 194 -10.79 70.78 -26.94
CA THR A 194 -12.06 71.44 -26.60
C THR A 194 -13.34 71.05 -27.38
N ILE A 195 -14.43 70.78 -26.65
CA ILE A 195 -15.73 71.52 -26.71
C ILE A 195 -16.60 71.18 -25.48
N THR A 196 -17.32 72.20 -24.98
CA THR A 196 -18.14 72.24 -23.75
C THR A 196 -19.53 71.60 -23.89
N GLY A 197 -20.16 71.13 -22.78
CA GLY A 197 -21.61 70.86 -22.83
C GLY A 197 -22.32 69.99 -21.78
N THR A 198 -21.98 70.07 -20.49
CA THR A 198 -22.90 69.86 -19.33
C THR A 198 -23.93 68.69 -19.31
N VAL A 199 -23.60 67.64 -18.54
CA VAL A 199 -24.47 66.84 -17.65
C VAL A 199 -25.84 66.34 -18.18
N THR A 200 -25.95 65.01 -18.31
CA THR A 200 -27.21 64.30 -18.01
C THR A 200 -26.87 62.92 -17.42
N GLU A 201 -27.29 62.66 -16.17
CA GLU A 201 -27.10 61.37 -15.51
C GLU A 201 -28.04 60.31 -16.09
N SER A 202 -27.55 59.10 -16.41
CA SER A 202 -28.37 57.89 -16.45
C SER A 202 -27.56 56.59 -16.54
N ALA A 203 -28.16 55.54 -15.96
CA ALA A 203 -27.88 54.11 -16.17
C ALA A 203 -26.52 53.54 -15.69
N THR A 204 -26.46 53.22 -14.40
CA THR A 204 -25.60 52.16 -13.85
C THR A 204 -25.79 50.82 -14.57
N GLN A 205 -24.70 50.25 -15.09
CA GLN A 205 -24.56 48.80 -15.33
C GLN A 205 -23.45 48.22 -14.42
N PRO A 206 -23.52 46.92 -14.06
CA PRO A 206 -22.70 46.37 -12.98
C PRO A 206 -21.26 46.08 -13.41
N GLU A 207 -20.31 46.60 -12.65
CA GLU A 207 -18.89 46.25 -12.80
C GLU A 207 -18.66 44.74 -12.63
N GLN A 208 -18.12 44.10 -13.68
CA GLN A 208 -17.47 42.81 -13.52
C GLN A 208 -16.22 42.98 -12.66
N ARG A 209 -16.33 42.72 -11.36
CA ARG A 209 -15.18 42.63 -10.45
C ARG A 209 -14.26 41.49 -10.88
N GLN A 210 -13.26 41.81 -11.71
CA GLN A 210 -12.11 40.96 -11.98
C GLN A 210 -11.46 40.60 -10.63
N HIS A 211 -11.70 39.38 -10.17
CA HIS A 211 -11.03 38.85 -8.97
C HIS A 211 -9.57 38.60 -9.34
N GLN A 212 -8.69 39.50 -8.91
CA GLN A 212 -7.25 39.29 -8.95
C GLN A 212 -6.92 38.12 -8.01
N LEU A 213 -6.76 36.93 -8.58
CA LEU A 213 -6.33 35.74 -7.84
C LEU A 213 -4.88 35.93 -7.33
N PRO A 214 -4.50 35.31 -6.19
CA PRO A 214 -3.23 35.58 -5.52
C PRO A 214 -1.99 35.29 -6.37
N MET A 215 -0.86 35.90 -6.00
CA MET A 215 0.44 35.62 -6.64
C MET A 215 0.82 34.14 -6.50
N LEU A 216 1.17 33.54 -7.63
CA LEU A 216 1.53 32.13 -7.77
C LEU A 216 2.84 31.85 -7.02
N LEU A 217 2.78 31.13 -5.91
CA LEU A 217 3.91 30.96 -4.98
C LEU A 217 4.98 29.96 -5.45
N LEU A 218 4.64 29.13 -6.44
CA LEU A 218 5.51 28.09 -7.00
C LEU A 218 5.21 27.91 -8.48
N SER A 219 6.26 27.70 -9.28
CA SER A 219 6.08 27.38 -10.71
C SER A 219 5.34 26.05 -10.90
N PRO A 220 4.63 25.86 -12.03
CA PRO A 220 3.95 24.59 -12.35
C PRO A 220 4.87 23.37 -12.25
N ARG A 221 6.11 23.52 -12.72
CA ARG A 221 7.18 22.50 -12.63
C ARG A 221 7.54 22.15 -11.19
N GLU A 222 7.61 23.13 -10.29
CA GLU A 222 7.91 22.90 -8.87
C GLU A 222 6.74 22.28 -8.12
N LEU A 223 5.51 22.69 -8.43
CA LEU A 223 4.29 22.07 -7.91
C LEU A 223 4.24 20.59 -8.30
N LEU A 224 4.38 20.25 -9.58
CA LEU A 224 4.44 18.86 -10.04
C LEU A 224 5.56 18.07 -9.33
N LYS A 225 6.76 18.65 -9.19
CA LYS A 225 7.89 18.01 -8.49
C LYS A 225 7.58 17.73 -7.01
N LYS A 226 6.97 18.70 -6.30
CA LYS A 226 6.60 18.54 -4.88
C LYS A 226 5.45 17.54 -4.71
N LEU A 227 4.38 17.69 -5.50
CA LEU A 227 3.21 16.81 -5.51
C LEU A 227 3.59 15.35 -5.80
N ALA A 228 4.49 15.13 -6.77
CA ALA A 228 5.02 13.81 -7.09
C ALA A 228 5.83 13.16 -5.95
N GLY A 229 6.30 13.95 -4.99
CA GLY A 229 7.03 13.50 -3.81
C GLY A 229 6.16 13.16 -2.60
N ILE A 230 4.88 13.55 -2.58
CA ILE A 230 3.96 13.32 -1.43
C ILE A 230 3.64 11.82 -1.28
N ASP A 231 3.18 11.19 -2.37
CA ASP A 231 2.90 9.76 -2.41
C ASP A 231 3.54 9.13 -3.68
N PRO A 232 4.86 8.87 -3.67
CA PRO A 232 5.57 8.29 -4.80
C PRO A 232 5.14 6.83 -5.08
N ARG A 233 4.55 6.14 -4.09
CA ARG A 233 4.02 4.78 -4.22
C ARG A 233 2.74 4.80 -5.06
N GLY A 234 1.70 5.51 -4.61
CA GLY A 234 0.41 5.57 -5.31
C GLY A 234 0.56 6.18 -6.70
N ARG A 235 1.47 7.14 -6.86
CA ARG A 235 1.83 7.69 -8.17
C ARG A 235 2.46 6.66 -9.11
N LEU A 236 3.41 5.83 -8.66
CA LEU A 236 3.95 4.75 -9.50
C LEU A 236 2.90 3.67 -9.79
N GLU A 237 2.08 3.33 -8.79
CA GLU A 237 0.98 2.38 -8.95
C GLU A 237 0.01 2.85 -10.05
N ARG A 238 -0.35 4.13 -10.08
CA ARG A 238 -1.18 4.71 -11.13
C ARG A 238 -0.48 4.78 -12.48
N MET A 239 0.82 5.12 -12.55
CA MET A 239 1.58 5.05 -13.80
C MET A 239 1.52 3.65 -14.44
N ILE A 240 1.74 2.59 -13.65
CA ILE A 240 1.67 1.20 -14.13
C ILE A 240 0.28 0.85 -14.67
N GLU A 241 -0.78 1.35 -14.03
CA GLU A 241 -2.15 1.16 -14.51
C GLU A 241 -2.40 1.88 -15.83
N MET A 242 -1.84 3.08 -16.00
CA MET A 242 -2.02 3.94 -17.18
C MET A 242 -1.12 3.58 -18.38
N CYS A 243 -0.01 2.84 -18.22
CA CYS A 243 0.88 2.50 -19.34
C CYS A 243 0.10 1.99 -20.56
N SER A 244 0.46 2.45 -21.76
CA SER A 244 -0.06 1.91 -23.03
C SER A 244 1.07 1.27 -23.85
N THR A 245 2.31 1.73 -23.67
CA THR A 245 3.49 1.29 -24.42
C THR A 245 4.50 0.50 -23.57
N LEU A 246 5.47 -0.14 -24.24
CA LEU A 246 6.62 -0.74 -23.58
C LEU A 246 7.60 0.30 -22.99
N GLY A 247 7.71 1.48 -23.62
CA GLY A 247 8.50 2.60 -23.09
C GLY A 247 7.99 3.12 -21.73
N ASP A 248 6.67 3.19 -21.56
CA ASP A 248 6.04 3.54 -20.27
C ASP A 248 6.39 2.51 -19.19
N LEU A 249 6.28 1.23 -19.53
CA LEU A 249 6.61 0.12 -18.64
C LEU A 249 8.09 0.10 -18.26
N HIS A 250 8.99 0.36 -19.20
CA HIS A 250 10.42 0.49 -18.93
C HIS A 250 10.69 1.66 -17.96
N THR A 251 10.01 2.78 -18.15
CA THR A 251 10.09 3.91 -17.21
C THR A 251 9.55 3.55 -15.82
N CYS A 252 8.44 2.81 -15.73
CA CYS A 252 7.90 2.31 -14.46
C CYS A 252 8.82 1.28 -13.78
N ALA A 253 9.39 0.36 -14.54
CA ALA A 253 10.33 -0.65 -14.06
C ALA A 253 11.61 0.01 -13.52
N ARG A 254 12.17 1.02 -14.22
CA ARG A 254 13.31 1.82 -13.71
C ARG A 254 12.97 2.60 -12.44
N LYS A 255 11.75 3.16 -12.33
CA LYS A 255 11.30 3.82 -11.09
C LYS A 255 11.17 2.84 -9.93
N LEU A 256 10.60 1.65 -10.16
CA LEU A 256 10.53 0.56 -9.19
C LEU A 256 11.94 0.12 -8.75
N CYS A 257 12.87 -0.04 -9.70
CA CYS A 257 14.28 -0.36 -9.44
C CYS A 257 14.96 0.62 -8.48
N LYS A 258 14.73 1.93 -8.66
CA LYS A 258 15.30 2.99 -7.82
C LYS A 258 14.66 3.02 -6.44
N ALA A 259 13.33 2.93 -6.36
CA ALA A 259 12.59 2.93 -5.09
C ALA A 259 12.97 1.75 -4.17
N THR A 260 13.29 0.58 -4.74
CA THR A 260 13.77 -0.58 -3.97
C THR A 260 15.28 -0.60 -3.74
N GLY A 261 16.02 0.40 -4.23
CA GLY A 261 17.47 0.54 -4.04
C GLY A 261 17.85 1.51 -2.93
N ASN A 262 17.03 2.54 -2.72
CA ASN A 262 17.32 3.62 -1.77
C ASN A 262 16.77 3.33 -0.36
N GLU A 263 17.25 4.07 0.64
CA GLU A 263 16.92 3.91 2.06
C GLU A 263 15.44 4.18 2.40
N GLY A 264 14.73 4.94 1.55
CA GLY A 264 13.27 5.11 1.59
C GLY A 264 12.50 3.86 1.15
N ARG A 265 12.86 2.70 1.71
CA ARG A 265 12.44 1.37 1.27
C ARG A 265 10.93 1.19 1.49
N TRP A 266 10.19 1.00 0.39
CA TRP A 266 8.79 0.63 0.46
C TRP A 266 8.58 -0.69 1.19
N GLU A 267 7.43 -0.83 1.84
CA GLU A 267 7.01 -2.06 2.49
C GLU A 267 7.13 -3.27 1.53
N TYR A 268 7.59 -4.41 2.07
CA TYR A 268 7.79 -5.62 1.28
C TYR A 268 6.53 -6.07 0.51
N ALA A 269 5.37 -6.10 1.16
CA ALA A 269 4.10 -6.48 0.53
C ALA A 269 3.71 -5.54 -0.62
N THR A 270 3.90 -4.24 -0.42
CA THR A 270 3.70 -3.19 -1.42
C THR A 270 4.64 -3.37 -2.62
N THR A 271 5.92 -3.64 -2.37
CA THR A 271 6.90 -3.95 -3.42
C THR A 271 6.49 -5.18 -4.22
N CYS A 272 6.02 -6.24 -3.55
CA CYS A 272 5.53 -7.46 -4.20
C CYS A 272 4.29 -7.24 -5.07
N GLN A 273 3.37 -6.39 -4.62
CA GLN A 273 2.19 -5.96 -5.39
C GLN A 273 2.59 -5.22 -6.66
N LEU A 274 3.55 -4.28 -6.58
CA LEU A 274 4.00 -3.50 -7.72
C LEU A 274 4.74 -4.35 -8.76
N ILE A 275 5.66 -5.25 -8.34
CA ILE A 275 6.27 -6.25 -9.25
C ILE A 275 5.18 -7.04 -9.99
N SER A 276 4.19 -7.53 -9.26
CA SER A 276 3.09 -8.34 -9.80
C SER A 276 2.19 -7.55 -10.77
N LYS A 277 1.89 -6.28 -10.46
CA LYS A 277 1.15 -5.37 -11.34
C LYS A 277 1.92 -5.10 -12.62
N THR A 278 3.20 -4.73 -12.53
CA THR A 278 4.05 -4.45 -13.70
C THR A 278 4.16 -5.68 -14.59
N ALA A 279 4.53 -6.85 -14.06
CA ALA A 279 4.63 -8.08 -14.86
C ALA A 279 3.30 -8.44 -15.57
N SER A 280 2.17 -8.27 -14.89
CA SER A 280 0.83 -8.49 -15.47
C SER A 280 0.41 -7.43 -16.48
N LYS A 281 0.95 -6.21 -16.41
CA LYS A 281 0.74 -5.13 -17.38
C LYS A 281 1.64 -5.33 -18.62
N THR A 282 2.91 -5.70 -18.44
CA THR A 282 3.83 -6.11 -19.52
C THR A 282 3.22 -7.17 -20.41
N ARG A 283 2.75 -8.29 -19.82
CA ARG A 283 2.08 -9.37 -20.59
C ARG A 283 0.88 -8.87 -21.40
N ARG A 284 0.12 -7.90 -20.89
CA ARG A 284 -1.06 -7.35 -21.58
C ARG A 284 -0.69 -6.41 -22.72
N ILE A 285 0.32 -5.56 -22.54
CA ILE A 285 0.81 -4.66 -23.59
C ILE A 285 1.47 -5.45 -24.73
N CYS A 286 2.37 -6.40 -24.41
CA CYS A 286 2.94 -7.29 -25.42
C CYS A 286 1.87 -8.15 -26.10
N GLY A 287 0.90 -8.66 -25.34
CA GLY A 287 -0.21 -9.44 -25.90
C GLY A 287 -1.09 -8.64 -26.86
N ALA A 288 -1.35 -7.36 -26.59
CA ALA A 288 -2.05 -6.48 -27.52
C ALA A 288 -1.24 -6.23 -28.80
N ALA A 289 0.07 -5.97 -28.67
CA ALA A 289 0.95 -5.76 -29.82
C ALA A 289 1.08 -7.01 -30.71
N LEU A 290 1.14 -8.22 -30.13
CA LEU A 290 1.17 -9.47 -30.90
C LEU A 290 -0.17 -9.87 -31.53
N LEU A 291 -1.28 -9.25 -31.12
CA LEU A 291 -2.61 -9.43 -31.73
C LEU A 291 -2.93 -8.38 -32.81
N ALA A 292 -2.02 -7.43 -33.04
CA ALA A 292 -2.14 -6.46 -34.14
C ALA A 292 -1.86 -7.11 -35.50
N GLU A 293 -2.24 -6.43 -36.58
CA GLU A 293 -2.19 -6.94 -37.97
C GLU A 293 -0.80 -7.42 -38.43
N THR A 294 0.27 -6.91 -37.80
CA THR A 294 1.63 -7.46 -37.91
C THR A 294 2.03 -8.13 -36.58
N PRO A 295 1.94 -9.46 -36.44
CA PRO A 295 2.06 -10.16 -35.15
C PRO A 295 3.52 -10.36 -34.67
N HIS A 296 4.32 -9.29 -34.72
CA HIS A 296 5.72 -9.27 -34.34
C HIS A 296 6.03 -7.99 -33.54
N LEU A 297 6.77 -8.10 -32.44
CA LEU A 297 7.35 -6.92 -31.79
C LEU A 297 8.45 -6.35 -32.67
N SER A 298 8.57 -5.02 -32.71
CA SER A 298 9.72 -4.38 -33.34
C SER A 298 11.02 -4.76 -32.60
N LYS A 299 12.18 -4.58 -33.24
CA LYS A 299 13.48 -4.84 -32.59
C LYS A 299 13.69 -3.95 -31.35
N GLU A 300 13.17 -2.73 -31.37
CA GLU A 300 13.23 -1.78 -30.27
C GLU A 300 12.28 -2.18 -29.13
N ASP A 301 11.06 -2.63 -29.45
CA ASP A 301 10.12 -3.18 -28.46
C ASP A 301 10.65 -4.46 -27.81
N ALA A 302 11.29 -5.34 -28.59
CA ALA A 302 11.90 -6.57 -28.07
C ALA A 302 13.05 -6.25 -27.09
N ALA A 303 13.92 -5.28 -27.42
CA ALA A 303 14.96 -4.80 -26.52
C ALA A 303 14.36 -4.16 -25.25
N THR A 304 13.34 -3.31 -25.41
CA THR A 304 12.65 -2.64 -24.30
C THR A 304 11.94 -3.65 -23.38
N LEU A 305 11.36 -4.71 -23.93
CA LEU A 305 10.79 -5.82 -23.17
C LEU A 305 11.88 -6.56 -22.39
N SER A 306 13.05 -6.79 -22.98
CA SER A 306 14.18 -7.42 -22.29
C SER A 306 14.64 -6.59 -21.09
N ASP A 307 14.80 -5.27 -21.25
CA ASP A 307 15.12 -4.33 -20.17
C ASP A 307 14.07 -4.31 -19.04
N VAL A 308 12.78 -4.41 -19.39
CA VAL A 308 11.67 -4.54 -18.43
C VAL A 308 11.76 -5.84 -17.64
N VAL A 309 12.03 -6.97 -18.31
CA VAL A 309 12.17 -8.29 -17.66
C VAL A 309 13.40 -8.31 -16.76
N GLY A 310 14.57 -7.85 -17.23
CA GLY A 310 15.80 -7.73 -16.45
C GLY A 310 15.63 -6.83 -15.22
N SER A 311 14.93 -5.69 -15.37
CA SER A 311 14.56 -4.81 -14.26
C SER A 311 13.68 -5.52 -13.22
N LEU A 312 12.63 -6.23 -13.66
CA LEU A 312 11.74 -6.98 -12.77
C LEU A 312 12.46 -8.11 -12.02
N LEU A 313 13.40 -8.80 -12.69
CA LEU A 313 14.25 -9.82 -12.07
C LEU A 313 15.17 -9.23 -11.00
N SER A 314 15.83 -8.10 -11.30
CA SER A 314 16.68 -7.36 -10.36
C SER A 314 15.90 -6.90 -9.11
N VAL A 315 14.71 -6.33 -9.30
CA VAL A 315 13.84 -5.92 -8.19
C VAL A 315 13.38 -7.14 -7.39
N THR A 316 12.97 -8.23 -8.05
CA THR A 316 12.49 -9.44 -7.39
C THR A 316 13.56 -10.08 -6.50
N ARG A 317 14.79 -10.19 -7.01
CA ARG A 317 15.95 -10.68 -6.22
C ARG A 317 16.19 -9.81 -4.98
N ARG A 318 16.23 -8.48 -5.14
CA ARG A 318 16.42 -7.53 -4.02
C ARG A 318 15.27 -7.57 -3.01
N ALA A 319 14.03 -7.66 -3.47
CA ALA A 319 12.86 -7.78 -2.60
C ALA A 319 12.96 -9.07 -1.77
N LEU A 320 13.22 -10.22 -2.39
CA LEU A 320 13.36 -11.51 -1.70
C LEU A 320 14.50 -11.51 -0.68
N ALA A 321 15.66 -10.93 -1.01
CA ALA A 321 16.77 -10.77 -0.07
C ALA A 321 16.41 -9.87 1.13
N ALA A 322 15.49 -8.93 0.94
CA ALA A 322 14.96 -8.04 1.98
C ALA A 322 13.65 -8.55 2.64
N ARG A 323 13.23 -9.80 2.39
CA ARG A 323 11.95 -10.34 2.88
C ARG A 323 11.97 -10.50 4.41
N PRO A 324 10.99 -9.95 5.14
CA PRO A 324 10.83 -10.22 6.58
C PRO A 324 10.59 -11.71 6.86
N PRO A 325 11.17 -12.31 7.91
CA PRO A 325 10.98 -13.74 8.23
C PRO A 325 9.51 -14.16 8.44
N SER A 326 8.65 -13.23 8.84
CA SER A 326 7.20 -13.45 9.04
C SER A 326 6.36 -13.37 7.76
N SER A 327 6.95 -13.00 6.61
CA SER A 327 6.22 -12.84 5.34
C SER A 327 6.32 -14.09 4.48
N SER A 328 5.19 -14.78 4.28
CA SER A 328 5.07 -15.89 3.31
C SER A 328 4.86 -15.43 1.86
N GLN A 329 4.45 -14.16 1.65
CA GLN A 329 4.25 -13.61 0.30
C GLN A 329 5.56 -13.63 -0.50
N GLN A 330 5.49 -13.99 -1.78
CA GLN A 330 6.60 -13.93 -2.73
C GLN A 330 6.09 -13.41 -4.09
N PRO A 331 6.79 -12.48 -4.77
CA PRO A 331 6.31 -11.87 -6.02
C PRO A 331 6.62 -12.69 -7.29
N ILE A 332 6.99 -13.97 -7.13
CA ILE A 332 7.59 -14.79 -8.19
C ILE A 332 6.53 -15.29 -9.18
N SER A 333 5.36 -15.76 -8.72
CA SER A 333 4.34 -16.38 -9.58
C SER A 333 3.97 -15.53 -10.82
N LYS A 334 3.70 -14.23 -10.65
CA LYS A 334 3.33 -13.37 -11.80
C LYS A 334 4.50 -13.09 -12.75
N LEU A 335 5.74 -13.05 -12.23
CA LEU A 335 6.94 -12.96 -13.06
C LEU A 335 7.20 -14.26 -13.82
N SER A 336 7.02 -15.41 -13.19
CA SER A 336 7.05 -16.74 -13.83
C SER A 336 6.03 -16.87 -14.94
N HIS A 337 4.79 -16.41 -14.74
CA HIS A 337 3.76 -16.43 -15.78
C HIS A 337 4.11 -15.50 -16.95
N LEU A 338 4.71 -14.33 -16.69
CA LEU A 338 5.23 -13.46 -17.77
C LEU A 338 6.34 -14.18 -18.53
N ALA A 339 7.32 -14.76 -17.85
CA ALA A 339 8.44 -15.44 -18.49
C ALA A 339 8.00 -16.67 -19.30
N LYS A 340 7.13 -17.52 -18.75
CA LYS A 340 6.55 -18.68 -19.47
C LYS A 340 5.77 -18.24 -20.71
N TRP A 341 5.07 -17.11 -20.63
CA TRP A 341 4.40 -16.50 -21.78
C TRP A 341 5.41 -15.97 -22.82
N CYS A 342 6.41 -15.18 -22.42
CA CYS A 342 7.45 -14.68 -23.33
C CYS A 342 8.22 -15.82 -24.01
N ALA A 343 8.55 -16.90 -23.28
CA ALA A 343 9.22 -18.08 -23.82
C ALA A 343 8.36 -18.78 -24.89
N GLY A 344 7.06 -18.94 -24.66
CA GLY A 344 6.12 -19.49 -25.65
C GLY A 344 5.96 -18.66 -26.92
N HIS A 345 6.37 -17.39 -26.90
CA HIS A 345 6.40 -16.48 -28.06
C HIS A 345 7.83 -16.20 -28.58
N GLY A 346 8.86 -16.88 -28.08
CA GLY A 346 10.26 -16.64 -28.49
C GLY A 346 10.85 -15.28 -28.04
N LEU A 347 10.19 -14.59 -27.11
CA LEU A 347 10.53 -13.24 -26.63
C LEU A 347 11.39 -13.23 -25.35
N LEU A 348 11.80 -14.38 -24.85
CA LEU A 348 12.57 -14.48 -23.60
C LEU A 348 14.02 -14.90 -23.88
N GLU A 349 14.97 -14.07 -23.47
CA GLU A 349 16.38 -14.44 -23.47
C GLU A 349 16.67 -15.63 -22.54
N LYS A 350 17.66 -16.44 -22.91
CA LYS A 350 18.11 -17.60 -22.11
C LYS A 350 18.55 -17.20 -20.69
N SER A 351 19.27 -16.09 -20.58
CA SER A 351 19.67 -15.42 -19.32
C SER A 351 18.48 -15.17 -18.39
N HIS A 352 17.36 -14.69 -18.95
CA HIS A 352 16.13 -14.40 -18.23
C HIS A 352 15.36 -15.68 -17.86
N ALA A 353 15.36 -16.71 -18.72
CA ALA A 353 14.79 -18.01 -18.40
C ALA A 353 15.51 -18.69 -17.21
N GLU A 354 16.85 -18.74 -17.26
CA GLU A 354 17.70 -19.28 -16.18
C GLU A 354 17.51 -18.48 -14.86
N ALA A 355 17.41 -17.15 -14.95
CA ALA A 355 17.14 -16.28 -13.82
C ALA A 355 15.78 -16.52 -13.15
N VAL A 356 14.72 -16.80 -13.92
CA VAL A 356 13.39 -17.14 -13.41
C VAL A 356 13.39 -18.54 -12.79
N ALA A 357 14.01 -19.52 -13.45
CA ALA A 357 14.11 -20.89 -12.91
C ALA A 357 14.82 -20.91 -11.55
N ALA A 358 15.89 -20.12 -11.39
CA ALA A 358 16.58 -19.97 -10.11
C ALA A 358 15.68 -19.35 -9.01
N LEU A 359 14.82 -18.40 -9.37
CA LEU A 359 13.83 -17.81 -8.45
C LEU A 359 12.73 -18.82 -8.09
N GLU A 360 12.19 -19.57 -9.06
CA GLU A 360 11.21 -20.65 -8.78
C GLU A 360 11.82 -21.73 -7.88
N ALA A 361 13.07 -22.13 -8.11
CA ALA A 361 13.77 -23.09 -7.25
C ALA A 361 13.96 -22.56 -5.81
N GLN A 362 14.25 -21.26 -5.63
CA GLN A 362 14.28 -20.65 -4.30
C GLN A 362 12.90 -20.61 -3.65
N ALA A 363 11.85 -20.28 -4.41
CA ALA A 363 10.47 -20.28 -3.92
C ALA A 363 10.07 -21.63 -3.35
N THR A 364 10.36 -22.71 -4.07
CA THR A 364 10.08 -24.09 -3.66
C THR A 364 10.87 -24.49 -2.42
N ARG A 365 12.16 -24.11 -2.31
CA ARG A 365 12.96 -24.33 -1.09
C ARG A 365 12.38 -23.61 0.12
N ASP A 366 11.99 -22.34 -0.06
CA ASP A 366 11.39 -21.53 1.00
C ASP A 366 10.04 -22.12 1.49
N LEU A 367 9.20 -22.58 0.56
CA LEU A 367 7.93 -23.24 0.87
C LEU A 367 8.14 -24.56 1.61
N GLY A 368 9.11 -25.37 1.19
CA GLY A 368 9.51 -26.59 1.90
C GLY A 368 9.96 -26.29 3.33
N ALA A 369 10.81 -25.28 3.53
CA ALA A 369 11.25 -24.86 4.86
C ALA A 369 10.09 -24.35 5.75
N GLN A 370 9.08 -23.70 5.16
CA GLN A 370 7.86 -23.30 5.87
C GLN A 370 6.97 -24.49 6.25
N ALA A 371 6.86 -25.51 5.38
CA ALA A 371 6.15 -26.76 5.69
C ALA A 371 6.81 -27.48 6.89
N THR A 372 8.13 -27.69 6.86
CA THR A 372 8.87 -28.32 7.97
C THR A 372 8.74 -27.54 9.28
N GLN A 373 8.70 -26.20 9.23
CA GLN A 373 8.41 -25.36 10.40
C GLN A 373 7.02 -25.62 10.97
N LEU A 374 6.00 -25.70 10.12
CA LEU A 374 4.61 -25.96 10.54
C LEU A 374 4.46 -27.36 11.13
N GLU A 375 5.02 -28.38 10.47
CA GLU A 375 5.08 -29.77 10.95
C GLU A 375 5.74 -29.85 12.32
N THR A 376 6.88 -29.18 12.51
CA THR A 376 7.58 -29.12 13.81
C THR A 376 6.71 -28.49 14.89
N VAL A 377 6.02 -27.38 14.59
CA VAL A 377 5.09 -26.72 15.54
C VAL A 377 3.89 -27.61 15.85
N MET A 378 3.35 -28.36 14.88
CA MET A 378 2.25 -29.29 15.10
C MET A 378 2.69 -30.48 15.97
N MET A 379 3.84 -31.07 15.69
CA MET A 379 4.45 -32.13 16.49
C MET A 379 4.65 -31.69 17.95
N LEU A 380 5.29 -30.54 18.18
CA LEU A 380 5.52 -30.01 19.54
C LEU A 380 4.21 -29.72 20.29
N LYS A 381 3.14 -29.32 19.60
CA LYS A 381 1.82 -29.08 20.20
C LYS A 381 1.01 -30.35 20.46
N ALA A 382 1.35 -31.47 19.81
CA ALA A 382 0.70 -32.76 20.00
C ALA A 382 1.27 -33.56 21.18
N LEU A 383 2.42 -33.14 21.73
CA LEU A 383 3.05 -33.79 22.89
C LEU A 383 2.15 -33.71 24.14
N PRO A 384 2.00 -34.81 24.91
CA PRO A 384 1.34 -34.76 26.21
C PRO A 384 2.04 -33.79 27.16
N ALA A 385 1.27 -32.95 27.85
CA ALA A 385 1.82 -31.98 28.78
C ALA A 385 2.48 -32.68 29.98
N GLY A 386 3.77 -32.41 30.20
CA GLY A 386 4.55 -32.99 31.30
C GLY A 386 5.29 -34.28 30.99
N ASP A 387 5.11 -34.86 29.80
CA ASP A 387 5.89 -36.03 29.35
C ASP A 387 7.30 -35.58 28.93
N GLU A 388 8.25 -35.66 29.87
CA GLU A 388 9.64 -35.33 29.59
C GLU A 388 10.29 -36.29 28.58
N ALA A 389 9.90 -37.56 28.53
CA ALA A 389 10.51 -38.54 27.63
C ALA A 389 10.15 -38.21 26.17
N ALA A 390 8.87 -37.97 25.90
CA ALA A 390 8.40 -37.53 24.59
C ALA A 390 8.95 -36.15 24.21
N ALA A 391 8.96 -35.19 25.16
CA ALA A 391 9.55 -33.87 24.94
C ALA A 391 11.06 -33.92 24.64
N ARG A 392 11.81 -34.79 25.33
CA ARG A 392 13.25 -34.99 25.09
C ARG A 392 13.50 -35.57 23.71
N ALA A 393 12.83 -36.68 23.36
CA ALA A 393 12.95 -37.28 22.03
C ALA A 393 12.62 -36.30 20.90
N ALA A 394 11.54 -35.52 21.07
CA ALA A 394 11.14 -34.48 20.12
C ALA A 394 12.17 -33.34 19.98
N LEU A 395 12.70 -32.82 21.10
CA LEU A 395 13.65 -31.71 21.10
C LEU A 395 15.06 -32.12 20.70
N ASP A 396 15.50 -33.34 20.99
CA ASP A 396 16.75 -33.91 20.48
C ASP A 396 16.66 -34.13 18.96
N GLY A 397 15.52 -34.62 18.45
CA GLY A 397 15.30 -34.82 17.01
C GLY A 397 15.32 -33.55 16.15
N ILE A 398 15.09 -32.37 16.75
CA ILE A 398 15.20 -31.06 16.08
C ILE A 398 16.42 -30.24 16.55
N TRP A 399 17.33 -30.83 17.33
CA TRP A 399 18.55 -30.15 17.77
C TRP A 399 19.75 -30.61 16.94
N ASN A 400 20.41 -29.66 16.26
CA ASN A 400 21.64 -29.96 15.54
C ASN A 400 22.85 -29.76 16.47
N GLU A 401 23.40 -30.85 17.00
CA GLU A 401 24.62 -30.80 17.85
C GLU A 401 25.84 -30.24 17.10
N GLN A 402 26.00 -30.51 15.80
CA GLN A 402 27.15 -30.02 15.01
C GLN A 402 27.07 -28.51 14.76
N GLU A 403 25.90 -28.01 14.37
CA GLU A 403 25.67 -26.59 14.10
C GLU A 403 25.30 -25.79 15.38
N GLY A 404 25.13 -26.46 16.53
CA GLY A 404 24.87 -25.88 17.84
C GLY A 404 23.57 -25.07 17.96
N HIS A 405 22.51 -25.45 17.23
CA HIS A 405 21.23 -24.75 17.24
C HIS A 405 20.03 -25.65 16.90
N PHE A 406 18.81 -25.23 17.24
CA PHE A 406 17.57 -25.91 16.82
C PHE A 406 17.31 -25.74 15.33
N LYS A 407 16.86 -26.78 14.64
CA LYS A 407 16.52 -26.75 13.21
C LYS A 407 15.19 -27.48 13.00
N PRO A 408 14.09 -26.78 12.66
CA PRO A 408 13.99 -25.34 12.38
C PRO A 408 14.05 -24.42 13.62
N TYR A 409 14.37 -23.13 13.41
CA TYR A 409 14.49 -22.09 14.44
C TYR A 409 13.55 -20.88 14.26
N SER A 410 12.39 -21.06 13.63
CA SER A 410 11.43 -19.95 13.46
C SER A 410 10.81 -19.50 14.79
N ALA A 411 10.27 -18.29 14.83
CA ALA A 411 9.71 -17.70 16.05
C ALA A 411 8.60 -18.58 16.69
N ASP A 412 7.78 -19.24 15.88
CA ASP A 412 6.73 -20.16 16.33
C ASP A 412 7.30 -21.48 16.87
N VAL A 413 8.35 -22.02 16.24
CA VAL A 413 9.04 -23.23 16.71
C VAL A 413 9.71 -22.94 18.06
N LEU A 414 10.56 -21.92 18.15
CA LEU A 414 11.24 -21.55 19.40
C LEU A 414 10.24 -21.20 20.53
N SER A 415 9.12 -20.56 20.20
CA SER A 415 8.03 -20.32 21.16
C SER A 415 7.32 -21.59 21.61
N SER A 416 7.19 -22.59 20.74
CA SER A 416 6.57 -23.89 21.06
C SER A 416 7.50 -24.74 21.91
N ILE A 417 8.80 -24.77 21.61
CA ILE A 417 9.85 -25.40 22.43
C ILE A 417 9.78 -24.89 23.88
N ALA A 418 9.70 -23.57 24.06
CA ALA A 418 9.60 -22.94 25.37
C ALA A 418 8.29 -23.27 26.11
N VAL A 419 7.18 -23.48 25.40
CA VAL A 419 5.90 -23.91 26.01
C VAL A 419 5.97 -25.36 26.47
N VAL A 420 6.54 -26.27 25.65
CA VAL A 420 6.72 -27.68 26.00
C VAL A 420 7.63 -27.82 27.22
N ALA A 421 8.79 -27.16 27.22
CA ALA A 421 9.75 -27.24 28.33
C ALA A 421 9.24 -26.57 29.63
N ALA A 422 8.31 -25.61 29.54
CA ALA A 422 7.70 -24.97 30.71
C ALA A 422 6.52 -25.75 31.32
N ALA A 423 6.14 -26.91 30.77
CA ALA A 423 5.01 -27.67 31.26
C ALA A 423 5.24 -28.25 32.67
N ASN A 424 4.16 -28.35 33.46
CA ASN A 424 4.17 -29.07 34.74
C ASN A 424 4.50 -30.55 34.49
N GLY A 425 5.42 -31.11 35.27
CA GLY A 425 5.94 -32.49 35.08
C GLY A 425 7.35 -32.55 34.51
N ILE A 426 7.82 -31.50 33.82
CA ILE A 426 9.18 -31.43 33.28
C ILE A 426 10.21 -31.15 34.39
N SER A 427 11.33 -31.86 34.42
CA SER A 427 12.39 -31.67 35.42
C SER A 427 13.10 -30.32 35.30
N ALA A 428 13.75 -29.88 36.38
CA ALA A 428 14.60 -28.69 36.36
C ALA A 428 15.84 -28.88 35.46
N ALA A 429 16.42 -30.08 35.44
CA ALA A 429 17.58 -30.40 34.62
C ALA A 429 17.28 -30.29 33.12
N PHE A 430 16.12 -30.81 32.67
CA PHE A 430 15.72 -30.67 31.27
C PHE A 430 15.36 -29.22 30.91
N ARG A 431 14.68 -28.49 31.81
CA ARG A 431 14.44 -27.05 31.63
C ARG A 431 15.72 -26.24 31.42
N ALA A 432 16.74 -26.47 32.25
CA ALA A 432 18.05 -25.83 32.12
C ALA A 432 18.75 -26.19 30.79
N LEU A 433 18.70 -27.46 30.37
CA LEU A 433 19.23 -27.91 29.07
C LEU A 433 18.54 -27.19 27.89
N VAL A 434 17.21 -27.09 27.88
CA VAL A 434 16.45 -26.41 26.82
C VAL A 434 16.74 -24.91 26.82
N ALA A 435 16.84 -24.27 27.99
CA ALA A 435 17.21 -22.86 28.10
C ALA A 435 18.61 -22.61 27.51
N ALA A 436 19.61 -23.44 27.84
CA ALA A 436 20.95 -23.36 27.27
C ALA A 436 20.97 -23.57 25.75
N ARG A 437 20.19 -24.52 25.22
CA ARG A 437 20.03 -24.74 23.76
C ARG A 437 19.35 -23.56 23.04
N LEU A 438 18.36 -22.91 23.67
CA LEU A 438 17.74 -21.69 23.15
C LEU A 438 18.73 -20.52 23.11
N VAL A 439 19.56 -20.35 24.14
CA VAL A 439 20.63 -19.33 24.18
C VAL A 439 21.69 -19.58 23.12
N LYS A 440 22.16 -20.83 22.95
CA LYS A 440 23.06 -21.21 21.84
C LYS A 440 22.45 -20.89 20.47
N THR A 441 21.17 -21.18 20.27
CA THR A 441 20.43 -20.83 19.04
C THR A 441 20.41 -19.31 18.81
N GLN A 442 20.19 -18.51 19.87
CA GLN A 442 20.25 -17.06 19.78
C GLN A 442 21.65 -16.54 19.44
N GLN A 443 22.71 -17.12 20.01
CA GLN A 443 24.10 -16.73 19.75
C GLN A 443 24.56 -17.12 18.34
N ARG A 444 24.19 -18.31 17.85
CA ARG A 444 24.66 -18.85 16.57
C ARG A 444 23.87 -18.38 15.35
N GLN A 445 22.55 -18.26 15.44
CA GLN A 445 21.71 -17.93 14.28
C GLN A 445 21.04 -16.55 14.38
N LEU A 446 20.60 -16.12 15.56
CA LEU A 446 19.78 -14.90 15.66
C LEU A 446 20.62 -13.62 15.73
N HIS A 447 21.70 -13.59 16.53
CA HIS A 447 22.58 -12.43 16.65
C HIS A 447 23.23 -12.02 15.32
N GLY A 448 23.64 -12.98 14.48
CA GLY A 448 24.21 -12.70 13.16
C GLY A 448 23.24 -12.01 12.19
N CYS A 449 21.93 -12.02 12.49
CA CYS A 449 20.89 -11.37 11.71
C CYS A 449 20.21 -10.20 12.46
N GLY A 450 20.72 -9.78 13.62
CA GLY A 450 20.10 -8.75 14.45
C GLY A 450 18.76 -9.17 15.08
N LEU A 451 18.45 -10.46 15.11
CA LEU A 451 17.22 -11.02 15.66
C LEU A 451 17.42 -11.45 17.12
N GLN A 452 16.34 -11.45 17.90
CA GLN A 452 16.30 -11.93 19.28
C GLN A 452 15.36 -13.14 19.41
N LEU A 453 15.47 -13.87 20.53
CA LEU A 453 14.50 -14.91 20.86
C LEU A 453 13.07 -14.31 20.90
N PRO A 454 12.06 -15.03 20.41
CA PRO A 454 10.67 -14.57 20.50
C PRO A 454 10.26 -14.45 21.98
N ARG A 455 9.39 -13.49 22.29
CA ARG A 455 9.03 -13.09 23.67
C ARG A 455 8.74 -14.25 24.63
N ARG A 456 8.13 -15.34 24.15
CA ARG A 456 7.85 -16.55 24.97
C ARG A 456 9.13 -17.32 25.32
N ALA A 457 9.99 -17.58 24.33
CA ALA A 457 11.26 -18.25 24.54
C ALA A 457 12.23 -17.39 25.37
N LEU A 458 12.29 -16.09 25.11
CA LEU A 458 13.09 -15.16 25.91
C LEU A 458 12.62 -15.13 27.38
N LYS A 459 11.30 -15.10 27.62
CA LYS A 459 10.77 -15.16 28.98
C LYS A 459 11.14 -16.48 29.67
N PHE A 460 10.96 -17.62 29.01
CA PHE A 460 11.34 -18.93 29.55
C PHE A 460 12.82 -18.99 29.95
N VAL A 461 13.72 -18.57 29.04
CA VAL A 461 15.17 -18.49 29.33
C VAL A 461 15.48 -17.61 30.54
N ASN A 462 14.86 -16.43 30.63
CA ASN A 462 15.05 -15.52 31.77
C ASN A 462 14.46 -16.07 33.08
N ASP A 463 13.30 -16.75 33.01
CA ASP A 463 12.64 -17.39 34.16
C ASP A 463 13.55 -18.51 34.72
N GLU A 464 14.18 -19.34 33.88
CA GLU A 464 15.13 -20.39 34.32
C GLU A 464 16.45 -19.81 34.88
N TYR A 465 17.09 -18.85 34.21
CA TYR A 465 18.28 -18.18 34.74
C TYR A 465 18.01 -17.48 36.09
N SER A 466 16.82 -16.92 36.27
CA SER A 466 16.42 -16.31 37.53
C SER A 466 16.29 -17.35 38.66
N ARG A 467 15.79 -18.55 38.37
CA ARG A 467 15.76 -19.66 39.34
C ARG A 467 17.15 -20.16 39.67
N GLU A 468 18.01 -20.40 38.68
CA GLU A 468 19.39 -20.83 38.90
C GLU A 468 20.15 -19.84 39.79
N LYS A 469 20.00 -18.53 39.54
CA LYS A 469 20.56 -17.48 40.39
C LYS A 469 19.99 -17.51 41.82
N GLN A 470 18.68 -17.69 41.99
CA GLN A 470 18.05 -17.81 43.31
C GLN A 470 18.51 -19.07 44.07
N GLU A 471 18.67 -20.21 43.39
CA GLU A 471 19.20 -21.43 43.99
C GLU A 471 20.67 -21.28 44.38
N SER A 472 21.50 -20.66 43.53
CA SER A 472 22.90 -20.36 43.84
C SER A 472 23.01 -19.49 45.10
N ILE A 473 22.20 -18.43 45.21
CA ILE A 473 22.12 -17.58 46.41
C ILE A 473 21.70 -18.40 47.63
N LYS A 474 20.67 -19.25 47.53
CA LYS A 474 20.26 -20.14 48.63
C LYS A 474 21.37 -21.10 49.08
N ARG A 475 22.13 -21.68 48.14
CA ARG A 475 23.27 -22.57 48.43
C ARG A 475 24.42 -21.82 49.12
N MET A 476 24.73 -20.59 48.69
CA MET A 476 25.72 -19.74 49.35
C MET A 476 25.30 -19.39 50.79
N LEU A 477 24.05 -18.94 50.98
CA LEU A 477 23.53 -18.61 52.32
C LEU A 477 23.48 -19.82 53.25
N ALA A 478 23.13 -21.01 52.75
CA ALA A 478 23.19 -22.24 53.53
C ALA A 478 24.64 -22.61 53.93
N ALA A 479 25.58 -22.50 53.01
CA ALA A 479 27.00 -22.76 53.27
C ALA A 479 27.62 -21.74 54.25
N GLU A 480 27.17 -20.48 54.24
CA GLU A 480 27.54 -19.48 55.25
C GLU A 480 26.96 -19.82 56.62
N GLN A 481 25.68 -20.21 56.71
CA GLN A 481 25.06 -20.64 57.97
C GLN A 481 25.74 -21.88 58.58
N GLU A 482 26.12 -22.87 57.75
CA GLU A 482 26.90 -24.03 58.23
C GLU A 482 28.30 -23.65 58.72
N LYS A 483 28.97 -22.69 58.06
CA LYS A 483 30.26 -22.17 58.55
C LYS A 483 30.09 -21.45 59.89
N SER A 484 29.12 -20.54 60.01
CA SER A 484 28.85 -19.82 61.25
C SER A 484 28.52 -20.74 62.43
N LYS A 485 27.76 -21.82 62.21
CA LYS A 485 27.52 -22.84 63.25
C LYS A 485 28.80 -23.56 63.67
N LYS A 486 29.61 -24.04 62.71
CA LYS A 486 30.89 -24.70 63.01
C LYS A 486 31.89 -23.79 63.74
N THR A 487 31.82 -22.47 63.53
CA THR A 487 32.62 -21.48 64.28
C THR A 487 32.04 -21.10 65.65
N GLN A 488 30.81 -21.51 65.98
CA GLN A 488 30.22 -21.37 67.32
C GLN A 488 30.31 -22.66 68.16
N GLU A 489 30.66 -23.79 67.54
CA GLU A 489 30.85 -25.11 68.16
C GLU A 489 32.34 -25.47 68.35
N SER A 490 33.25 -24.52 68.11
CA SER A 490 34.70 -24.60 68.39
C SER A 490 35.13 -23.42 69.28
#